data_AF-A0A7S4IWK4-F1
#
_entry.id   AF-A0A7S4IWK4-F1
#
_cell.length_a   1.000
_cell.length_b   1.000
_cell.length_c   1.000
_cell.angle_alpha   90.00
_cell.angle_beta   90.00
_cell.angle_gamma   90.00
#
_symmetry.space_group_name_H-M   'P 1'
#
loop_
_entity.id
_entity.type
_entity.pdbx_description
1 polymer ?
#
loop_
_entity_poly.entity_id
_entity_poly.type
_entity_poly.pdbx_seq_one_letter_code
_entity_poly.pdbx_strand_id
1 'polypeptide(L)'
;TETVDEAKELDHKTLEAWLGHPRLHVIDNSTDFETKIARVTKLICVDVGKEPKVARHKYLVISATIPSSVSAEVVTVESIFLSEEKNIRVIKRSQQGSSTYSVKEYRGQLLESYEHITAAKFLEYSVKQSAVSCVKKKTNFIWNHHHYSLQEYQAGCITLTVGGHHDTSADHPFPPFIAISKDITDNSKYSCLGMAYSCPTDLSE
;
A
#
# COMPACT_ATOMS: atom_id res chain seq x y z
N THR A 1 -11.71 17.47 -30.09
CA THR A 1 -12.69 16.62 -29.37
C THR A 1 -12.21 15.21 -29.51
N GLU A 2 -12.03 14.52 -28.39
CA GLU A 2 -11.68 13.09 -28.38
C GLU A 2 -12.95 12.22 -28.48
N THR A 3 -12.79 10.99 -28.94
CA THR A 3 -13.83 9.96 -28.93
C THR A 3 -13.90 9.25 -27.57
N VAL A 4 -14.97 8.48 -27.35
CA VAL A 4 -15.14 7.70 -26.11
C VAL A 4 -14.02 6.67 -25.92
N ASP A 5 -13.54 6.05 -26.99
CA ASP A 5 -12.49 5.04 -26.90
C ASP A 5 -11.12 5.67 -26.67
N GLU A 6 -10.84 6.82 -27.29
CA GLU A 6 -9.65 7.63 -26.99
C GLU A 6 -9.63 8.06 -25.53
N ALA A 7 -10.76 8.52 -24.99
CA ALA A 7 -10.88 8.90 -23.58
C ALA A 7 -10.59 7.74 -22.63
N LYS A 8 -11.07 6.52 -22.95
CA LYS A 8 -10.77 5.30 -22.16
C LYS A 8 -9.29 4.93 -22.22
N GLU A 9 -8.67 5.04 -23.39
CA GLU A 9 -7.25 4.73 -23.56
C GLU A 9 -6.37 5.73 -22.78
N LEU A 10 -6.72 7.02 -22.79
CA LEU A 10 -6.02 8.05 -22.02
C LEU A 10 -6.22 7.89 -20.51
N ASP A 11 -7.42 7.53 -20.07
CA ASP A 11 -7.70 7.21 -18.66
C ASP A 11 -6.86 6.00 -18.21
N HIS A 12 -6.78 4.95 -19.02
CA HIS A 12 -5.95 3.78 -18.75
C HIS A 12 -4.46 4.14 -18.65
N LYS A 13 -3.91 4.88 -19.62
CA LYS A 13 -2.51 5.33 -19.58
C LYS A 13 -2.22 6.21 -18.37
N THR A 14 -3.15 7.08 -18.01
CA THR A 14 -3.03 7.91 -16.80
C THR A 14 -2.98 7.01 -15.57
N LEU A 15 -3.88 6.04 -15.47
CA LEU A 15 -3.93 5.10 -14.37
C LEU A 15 -2.62 4.31 -14.22
N GLU A 16 -2.10 3.78 -15.33
CA GLU A 16 -0.83 3.06 -15.38
C GLU A 16 0.35 3.91 -14.91
N ALA A 17 0.41 5.18 -15.35
CA ALA A 17 1.46 6.11 -14.93
C ALA A 17 1.48 6.38 -13.41
N TRP A 18 0.33 6.24 -12.74
CA TRP A 18 0.20 6.42 -11.29
C TRP A 18 0.24 5.11 -10.49
N LEU A 19 0.35 3.94 -11.14
CA LEU A 19 0.44 2.66 -10.46
C LEU A 19 1.60 2.64 -9.46
N GLY A 20 1.32 2.08 -8.28
CA GLY A 20 2.26 2.05 -7.16
C GLY A 20 2.28 3.31 -6.30
N HIS A 21 1.74 4.45 -6.74
CA HIS A 21 1.69 5.68 -5.93
C HIS A 21 0.99 5.43 -4.58
N PRO A 22 1.54 5.89 -3.44
CA PRO A 22 1.04 5.54 -2.11
C PRO A 22 -0.37 6.08 -1.77
N ARG A 23 -0.88 7.02 -2.57
CA ARG A 23 -2.22 7.63 -2.46
C ARG A 23 -3.01 7.53 -3.77
N LEU A 24 -2.80 6.45 -4.53
CA LEU A 24 -3.65 6.19 -5.70
C LEU A 24 -5.02 5.71 -5.25
N HIS A 25 -6.07 6.39 -5.71
CA HIS A 25 -7.47 6.02 -5.56
C HIS A 25 -8.10 5.88 -6.95
N VAL A 26 -9.02 4.92 -7.10
CA VAL A 26 -9.73 4.66 -8.34
C VAL A 26 -11.21 4.86 -8.08
N ILE A 27 -11.88 5.64 -8.93
CA ILE A 27 -13.32 5.92 -8.82
C ILE A 27 -14.00 5.52 -10.12
N ASP A 28 -14.78 4.45 -10.04
CA ASP A 28 -15.55 3.91 -11.16
C ASP A 28 -16.74 4.82 -11.58
N ASN A 29 -17.41 4.43 -12.65
CA ASN A 29 -18.62 5.06 -13.17
C ASN A 29 -19.91 4.27 -12.83
N SER A 30 -19.92 3.46 -11.77
CA SER A 30 -21.07 2.62 -11.40
C SER A 30 -22.24 3.40 -10.78
N THR A 31 -22.00 4.65 -10.36
CA THR A 31 -22.98 5.55 -9.75
C THR A 31 -23.28 6.74 -10.66
N ASP A 32 -24.33 7.50 -10.35
CA ASP A 32 -24.58 8.79 -10.98
C ASP A 32 -23.43 9.80 -10.69
N PHE A 33 -23.46 10.91 -11.43
CA PHE A 33 -22.42 11.94 -11.38
C PHE A 33 -22.26 12.56 -9.99
N GLU A 34 -23.36 12.94 -9.32
CA GLU A 34 -23.30 13.60 -8.01
C GLU A 34 -22.70 12.66 -6.95
N THR A 35 -23.15 11.39 -6.95
CA THR A 35 -22.59 10.37 -6.08
C THR A 35 -21.10 10.14 -6.36
N LYS A 36 -20.69 10.13 -7.64
CA LYS A 36 -19.28 10.00 -8.02
C LYS A 36 -18.43 11.16 -7.50
N ILE A 37 -18.90 12.40 -7.68
CA ILE A 37 -18.20 13.61 -7.20
C ILE A 37 -18.13 13.65 -5.67
N ALA A 38 -19.17 13.21 -4.97
CA ALA A 38 -19.15 13.07 -3.51
C ALA A 38 -18.06 12.08 -3.05
N ARG A 39 -17.93 10.92 -3.72
CA ARG A 39 -16.86 9.93 -3.44
C ARG A 39 -15.47 10.54 -3.65
N VAL A 40 -15.26 11.29 -4.74
CA VAL A 40 -13.99 12.00 -5.01
C VAL A 40 -13.69 13.03 -3.93
N THR A 41 -14.68 13.85 -3.56
CA THR A 41 -14.51 14.92 -2.58
C THR A 41 -14.14 14.37 -1.20
N LYS A 42 -14.81 13.29 -0.79
CA LYS A 42 -14.49 12.56 0.44
C LYS A 42 -13.03 12.10 0.47
N LEU A 43 -12.57 11.51 -0.62
CA LEU A 43 -11.18 11.06 -0.77
C LEU A 43 -10.16 12.18 -0.64
N ILE A 44 -10.44 13.33 -1.26
CA ILE A 44 -9.60 14.51 -1.14
C ILE A 44 -9.56 14.96 0.33
N CYS A 45 -10.71 15.07 0.99
CA CYS A 45 -10.80 15.43 2.41
C CYS A 45 -9.99 14.49 3.31
N VAL A 46 -10.01 13.18 3.04
CA VAL A 46 -9.18 12.19 3.74
C VAL A 46 -7.69 12.44 3.51
N ASP A 47 -7.28 12.64 2.26
CA ASP A 47 -5.86 12.80 1.91
C ASP A 47 -5.25 14.10 2.44
N VAL A 48 -6.05 15.17 2.55
CA VAL A 48 -5.64 16.44 3.21
C VAL A 48 -5.81 16.41 4.73
N GLY A 49 -6.28 15.30 5.30
CA GLY A 49 -6.42 15.12 6.75
C GLY A 49 -7.60 15.86 7.38
N LYS A 50 -8.61 16.26 6.59
CA LYS A 50 -9.88 16.83 7.07
C LYS A 50 -10.86 15.75 7.53
N GLU A 51 -10.75 14.54 6.98
CA GLU A 51 -11.52 13.37 7.38
C GLU A 51 -10.61 12.23 7.88
N PRO A 52 -11.14 11.30 8.71
CA PRO A 52 -10.42 10.11 9.13
C PRO A 52 -9.96 9.27 7.94
N LYS A 53 -8.82 8.60 8.08
CA LYS A 53 -8.31 7.70 7.04
C LYS A 53 -9.31 6.59 6.76
N VAL A 54 -9.54 6.33 5.47
CA VAL A 54 -10.28 5.14 5.03
C VAL A 54 -9.59 3.88 5.55
N ALA A 55 -10.36 2.95 6.11
CA ALA A 55 -9.85 1.67 6.56
C ALA A 55 -9.11 0.96 5.41
N ARG A 56 -8.05 0.23 5.74
CA ARG A 56 -7.37 -0.63 4.77
C ARG A 56 -7.44 -2.04 5.27
N HIS A 57 -7.94 -2.94 4.45
CA HIS A 57 -7.98 -4.34 4.77
C HIS A 57 -6.67 -5.02 4.39
N LYS A 58 -6.28 -6.00 5.20
CA LYS A 58 -5.06 -6.77 4.98
C LYS A 58 -5.34 -8.25 5.17
N TYR A 59 -4.86 -9.05 4.23
CA TYR A 59 -5.11 -10.49 4.18
C TYR A 59 -3.80 -11.25 4.05
N LEU A 60 -3.70 -12.41 4.68
CA LEU A 60 -2.61 -13.36 4.50
C LEU A 60 -2.83 -14.14 3.20
N VAL A 61 -1.79 -14.31 2.39
CA VAL A 61 -1.88 -14.95 1.08
C VAL A 61 -1.16 -16.30 1.12
N ILE A 62 -1.82 -17.33 0.59
CA ILE A 62 -1.26 -18.68 0.42
C ILE A 62 -0.41 -18.71 -0.86
N SER A 63 -0.99 -18.24 -1.96
CA SER A 63 -0.35 -18.16 -3.26
C SER A 63 -0.93 -17.02 -4.09
N ALA A 64 -0.12 -16.46 -4.98
CA ALA A 64 -0.54 -15.44 -5.91
C ALA A 64 0.28 -15.53 -7.20
N THR A 65 -0.39 -15.43 -8.34
CA THR A 65 0.28 -15.39 -9.65
C THR A 65 -0.43 -14.37 -10.52
N ILE A 66 0.09 -13.15 -10.54
CA ILE A 66 -0.52 -12.06 -11.31
C ILE A 66 -0.33 -12.36 -12.81
N PRO A 67 -1.41 -12.50 -13.60
CA PRO A 67 -1.31 -12.75 -15.04
C PRO A 67 -0.62 -11.59 -15.76
N SER A 68 0.07 -11.88 -16.87
CA SER A 68 0.71 -10.84 -17.70
C SER A 68 -0.27 -9.86 -18.34
N SER A 69 -1.56 -10.23 -18.42
CA SER A 69 -2.64 -9.35 -18.88
C SER A 69 -3.06 -8.29 -17.85
N VAL A 70 -2.60 -8.39 -16.60
CA VAL A 70 -2.89 -7.43 -15.55
C VAL A 70 -1.70 -6.48 -15.42
N SER A 71 -1.90 -5.21 -15.76
CA SER A 71 -0.89 -4.17 -15.56
C SER A 71 -0.56 -4.05 -14.08
N ALA A 72 0.73 -4.18 -13.76
CA ALA A 72 1.22 -4.24 -12.38
C ALA A 72 2.56 -3.53 -12.26
N GLU A 73 2.72 -2.80 -11.16
CA GLU A 73 3.91 -2.02 -10.90
C GLU A 73 4.55 -2.40 -9.58
N VAL A 74 5.85 -2.68 -9.63
CA VAL A 74 6.64 -3.16 -8.49
C VAL A 74 7.34 -2.01 -7.79
N VAL A 75 7.16 -1.95 -6.47
CA VAL A 75 7.80 -0.98 -5.60
C VAL A 75 8.47 -1.73 -4.45
N THR A 76 9.77 -1.51 -4.25
CA THR A 76 10.46 -2.00 -3.05
C THR A 76 10.37 -0.94 -1.95
N VAL A 77 9.96 -1.36 -0.77
CA VAL A 77 9.90 -0.50 0.42
C VAL A 77 10.74 -1.13 1.51
N GLU A 78 11.77 -0.39 1.92
CA GLU A 78 12.59 -0.69 3.09
C GLU A 78 12.22 0.30 4.19
N SER A 79 11.93 -0.22 5.38
CA SER A 79 11.58 0.57 6.55
C SER A 79 12.51 0.20 7.70
N ILE A 80 13.17 1.19 8.27
CA ILE A 80 13.95 1.07 9.50
C ILE A 80 13.15 1.69 10.63
N PHE A 81 13.04 0.95 11.72
CA PHE A 81 12.42 1.38 12.96
C PHE A 81 13.51 1.48 14.02
N LEU A 82 13.55 2.59 14.75
CA LEU A 82 14.55 2.81 15.79
C LEU A 82 13.95 2.48 17.16
N SER A 83 14.55 1.56 17.90
CA SER A 83 13.95 0.97 19.11
C SER A 83 13.97 1.86 20.35
N GLU A 84 14.97 2.75 20.48
CA GLU A 84 15.05 3.75 21.56
C GLU A 84 13.92 4.78 21.46
N GLU A 85 13.41 4.95 20.23
CA GLU A 85 12.38 5.89 19.87
C GLU A 85 11.40 5.15 18.94
N LYS A 86 10.59 4.21 19.45
CA LYS A 86 9.56 3.41 18.69
C LYS A 86 8.53 4.24 17.89
N ASN A 87 8.78 5.53 17.81
CA ASN A 87 8.11 6.61 17.16
C ASN A 87 8.78 7.01 15.83
N ILE A 88 10.02 6.61 15.53
CA ILE A 88 10.70 6.97 14.27
C ILE A 88 10.68 5.82 13.28
N ARG A 89 10.20 6.10 12.07
CA ARG A 89 10.25 5.22 10.92
C ARG A 89 10.94 5.91 9.75
N VAL A 90 12.10 5.39 9.38
CA VAL A 90 12.87 5.83 8.21
C VAL A 90 12.50 4.92 7.04
N ILE A 91 12.19 5.49 5.88
CA ILE A 91 11.63 4.76 4.74
C ILE A 91 12.45 5.06 3.50
N LYS A 92 12.97 4.02 2.85
CA LYS A 92 13.43 4.05 1.48
C LYS A 92 12.37 3.41 0.60
N ARG A 93 11.98 4.11 -0.46
CA ARG A 93 11.04 3.61 -1.46
C ARG A 93 11.72 3.65 -2.82
N SER A 94 11.81 2.50 -3.48
CA SER A 94 12.46 2.33 -4.77
C SER A 94 11.47 1.84 -5.82
N GLN A 95 11.48 2.50 -6.97
CA GLN A 95 10.59 2.22 -8.10
C GLN A 95 11.29 2.67 -9.40
N GLN A 96 11.26 1.83 -10.45
CA GLN A 96 11.85 2.14 -11.77
C GLN A 96 13.29 2.68 -11.72
N GLY A 97 14.14 2.08 -10.88
CA GLY A 97 15.55 2.49 -10.73
C GLY A 97 15.78 3.77 -9.93
N SER A 98 14.73 4.50 -9.54
CA SER A 98 14.82 5.67 -8.67
C SER A 98 14.48 5.32 -7.23
N SER A 99 15.02 6.08 -6.27
CA SER A 99 14.74 5.92 -4.84
C SER A 99 14.45 7.24 -4.17
N THR A 100 13.43 7.25 -3.32
CA THR A 100 13.10 8.36 -2.42
C THR A 100 13.28 7.93 -0.99
N TYR A 101 13.65 8.89 -0.13
CA TYR A 101 13.93 8.65 1.27
C TYR A 101 13.11 9.63 2.12
N SER A 102 12.56 9.13 3.22
CA SER A 102 11.77 9.95 4.14
C SER A 102 11.87 9.45 5.58
N VAL A 103 11.60 10.35 6.52
CA VAL A 103 11.47 10.04 7.94
C VAL A 103 10.06 10.41 8.38
N LYS A 104 9.48 9.56 9.23
CA LYS A 104 8.22 9.80 9.91
C LYS A 104 8.42 9.66 11.40
N GLU A 105 7.94 10.64 12.14
CA GLU A 105 7.94 10.60 13.60
C GLU A 105 6.50 10.57 14.11
N TYR A 106 6.26 9.77 15.13
CA TYR A 106 4.94 9.48 15.65
C TYR A 106 4.85 9.76 17.15
N ARG A 107 3.69 10.21 17.62
CA ARG A 107 3.33 10.22 19.04
C ARG A 107 2.19 9.24 19.24
N GLY A 108 2.52 8.03 19.70
CA GLY A 108 1.58 6.91 19.67
C GLY A 108 1.23 6.57 18.22
N GLN A 109 -0.04 6.74 17.84
CA GLN A 109 -0.51 6.49 16.46
C GLN A 109 -0.55 7.77 15.59
N LEU A 110 -0.39 8.94 16.19
CA LEU A 110 -0.46 10.22 15.49
C LEU A 110 0.87 10.50 14.78
N LEU A 111 0.82 10.87 13.50
CA LEU A 111 2.00 11.35 12.76
C LEU A 111 2.29 12.79 13.20
N GLU A 112 3.45 13.04 13.80
CA GLU A 112 3.88 14.38 14.21
C GLU A 112 4.65 15.08 13.09
N SER A 113 5.58 14.37 12.44
CA SER A 113 6.43 14.96 11.40
C SER A 113 6.62 14.01 10.22
N TYR A 114 6.81 14.59 9.04
CA TYR A 114 7.15 13.89 7.80
C TYR A 114 8.15 14.74 7.02
N GLU A 115 9.34 14.21 6.78
CA GLU A 115 10.43 14.91 6.10
C GLU A 115 10.99 14.04 4.97
N HIS A 116 11.34 14.66 3.84
CA HIS A 116 12.17 14.04 2.81
C HIS A 116 13.65 14.20 3.18
N ILE A 117 14.41 13.11 3.10
CA ILE A 117 15.83 13.09 3.48
C ILE A 117 16.71 12.66 2.31
N THR A 118 18.01 12.81 2.47
CA THR A 118 19.00 12.32 1.51
C THR A 118 19.30 10.83 1.72
N ALA A 119 19.91 10.20 0.71
CA ALA A 119 20.39 8.83 0.83
C ALA A 119 21.47 8.67 1.92
N ALA A 120 22.33 9.68 2.12
CA ALA A 120 23.34 9.68 3.16
C ALA A 120 22.71 9.63 4.57
N LYS A 121 21.70 10.48 4.83
CA LYS A 121 20.96 10.50 6.09
C LYS A 121 20.22 9.18 6.33
N PHE A 122 19.71 8.53 5.28
CA PHE A 122 19.12 7.18 5.39
C PHE A 122 20.16 6.14 5.86
N LEU A 123 21.37 6.17 5.30
CA LEU A 123 22.45 5.25 5.70
C LEU A 123 22.86 5.47 7.15
N GLU A 124 22.96 6.72 7.61
CA GLU A 124 23.25 7.04 9.02
C GLU A 124 22.24 6.40 9.97
N TYR A 125 20.94 6.40 9.63
CA TYR A 125 19.93 5.70 10.42
C TYR A 125 20.05 4.18 10.36
N SER A 126 20.45 3.62 9.21
CA SER A 126 20.53 2.16 9.00
C SER A 126 21.59 1.47 9.85
N VAL A 127 22.65 2.19 10.25
CA VAL A 127 23.76 1.64 11.03
C VAL A 127 23.60 1.83 12.54
N LYS A 128 22.51 2.47 13.00
CA LYS A 128 22.24 2.61 14.43
C LYS A 128 22.00 1.25 15.06
N GLN A 129 22.52 1.03 16.27
CA GLN A 129 22.37 -0.24 16.99
C GLN A 129 20.90 -0.58 17.29
N SER A 130 20.05 0.44 17.46
CA SER A 130 18.61 0.32 17.70
C SER A 130 17.79 0.07 16.43
N ALA A 131 18.42 -0.04 15.26
CA ALA A 131 17.74 -0.18 13.98
C ALA A 131 17.22 -1.62 13.76
N VAL A 132 15.92 -1.73 13.50
CA VAL A 132 15.26 -2.96 13.06
C VAL A 132 14.62 -2.70 11.70
N SER A 133 14.94 -3.51 10.70
CA SER A 133 14.51 -3.29 9.32
C SER A 133 13.43 -4.27 8.85
N CYS A 134 12.52 -3.77 8.03
CA CYS A 134 11.52 -4.54 7.31
C CYS A 134 11.60 -4.14 5.83
N VAL A 135 11.93 -5.12 5.00
CA VAL A 135 11.96 -4.96 3.54
C VAL A 135 10.80 -5.74 2.96
N LYS A 136 10.09 -5.11 2.02
CA LYS A 136 9.04 -5.75 1.25
C LYS A 136 9.02 -5.27 -0.19
N LYS A 137 8.72 -6.21 -1.09
CA LYS A 137 8.38 -5.94 -2.48
C LYS A 137 6.86 -5.83 -2.57
N LYS A 138 6.38 -4.71 -3.13
CA LYS A 138 4.96 -4.43 -3.32
C LYS A 138 4.64 -4.48 -4.80
N THR A 139 3.87 -5.47 -5.24
CA THR A 139 3.31 -5.52 -6.59
C THR A 139 1.92 -4.89 -6.53
N ASN A 140 1.77 -3.71 -7.12
CA ASN A 140 0.55 -2.90 -7.10
C ASN A 140 -0.16 -3.07 -8.44
N PHE A 141 -1.45 -3.34 -8.40
CA PHE A 141 -2.24 -3.59 -9.60
C PHE A 141 -3.69 -3.21 -9.35
N ILE A 142 -4.46 -3.11 -10.42
CA ILE A 142 -5.88 -2.80 -10.34
C ILE A 142 -6.67 -3.99 -10.84
N TRP A 143 -7.70 -4.35 -10.10
CA TRP A 143 -8.61 -5.43 -10.45
C TRP A 143 -10.02 -5.05 -10.04
N ASN A 144 -10.99 -5.18 -10.96
CA ASN A 144 -12.38 -4.77 -10.76
C ASN A 144 -12.51 -3.39 -10.09
N HIS A 145 -11.80 -2.38 -10.63
CA HIS A 145 -11.79 -0.99 -10.13
C HIS A 145 -11.18 -0.79 -8.72
N HIS A 146 -10.55 -1.80 -8.14
CA HIS A 146 -9.90 -1.70 -6.84
C HIS A 146 -8.38 -1.75 -6.98
N HIS A 147 -7.70 -0.86 -6.26
CA HIS A 147 -6.25 -0.84 -6.17
C HIS A 147 -5.80 -1.83 -5.08
N TYR A 148 -5.09 -2.87 -5.51
CA TYR A 148 -4.51 -3.90 -4.66
C TYR A 148 -3.00 -3.72 -4.57
N SER A 149 -2.46 -4.18 -3.44
CA SER A 149 -1.02 -4.27 -3.27
C SER A 149 -0.66 -5.60 -2.61
N LEU A 150 -0.08 -6.49 -3.42
CA LEU A 150 0.50 -7.75 -2.98
C LEU A 150 1.89 -7.45 -2.41
N GLN A 151 2.15 -7.87 -1.18
CA GLN A 151 3.36 -7.52 -0.43
C GLN A 151 4.10 -8.78 -0.05
N GLU A 152 5.25 -9.00 -0.64
CA GLU A 152 6.19 -10.06 -0.31
C GLU A 152 7.22 -9.49 0.65
N TYR A 153 7.19 -9.94 1.91
CA TYR A 153 8.17 -9.56 2.91
C TYR A 153 9.43 -10.42 2.75
N GLN A 154 10.60 -9.83 2.97
CA GLN A 154 11.86 -10.58 2.94
C GLN A 154 11.88 -11.74 3.96
N ALA A 155 11.10 -11.62 5.04
CA ALA A 155 10.92 -12.68 6.04
C ALA A 155 10.04 -13.87 5.55
N GLY A 156 9.57 -13.87 4.29
CA GLY A 156 8.87 -14.99 3.65
C GLY A 156 7.34 -14.93 3.66
N CYS A 157 6.73 -13.97 4.36
CA CYS A 157 5.27 -13.80 4.37
C CYS A 157 4.77 -13.01 3.16
N ILE A 158 3.61 -13.40 2.63
CA ILE A 158 2.92 -12.69 1.55
C ILE A 158 1.58 -12.18 2.07
N THR A 159 1.29 -10.90 1.83
CA THR A 159 0.03 -10.29 2.27
C THR A 159 -0.59 -9.45 1.16
N LEU A 160 -1.91 -9.42 1.06
CA LEU A 160 -2.65 -8.55 0.16
C LEU A 160 -3.24 -7.37 0.94
N THR A 161 -3.09 -6.15 0.45
CA THR A 161 -3.80 -4.97 1.01
C THR A 161 -4.69 -4.32 -0.04
N VAL A 162 -5.87 -3.86 0.38
CA VAL A 162 -6.86 -3.13 -0.43
C VAL A 162 -7.49 -1.99 0.39
N GLY A 163 -7.84 -0.89 -0.27
CA GLY A 163 -8.46 0.28 0.37
C GLY A 163 -9.96 0.09 0.62
N GLY A 164 -10.45 0.57 1.76
CA GLY A 164 -11.83 0.43 2.26
C GLY A 164 -12.85 1.37 1.64
N HIS A 165 -12.73 1.70 0.35
CA HIS A 165 -13.86 2.25 -0.42
C HIS A 165 -14.90 1.19 -0.79
N HIS A 166 -14.75 -0.01 -0.26
CA HIS A 166 -15.76 -1.03 -0.29
C HIS A 166 -17.02 -0.53 0.41
N ASP A 167 -18.06 -0.28 -0.39
CA ASP A 167 -19.40 -0.58 0.08
C ASP A 167 -19.37 -2.05 0.51
N THR A 168 -19.64 -2.27 1.79
CA THR A 168 -19.61 -3.55 2.49
C THR A 168 -20.79 -4.46 2.08
N SER A 169 -21.26 -4.34 0.84
CA SER A 169 -22.14 -5.32 0.22
C SER A 169 -21.30 -6.49 -0.30
N ALA A 170 -20.84 -7.31 0.66
CA ALA A 170 -20.67 -8.78 0.67
C ALA A 170 -20.22 -9.60 -0.57
N ASP A 171 -19.92 -9.04 -1.75
CA ASP A 171 -19.89 -9.83 -3.00
C ASP A 171 -18.64 -9.61 -3.87
N HIS A 172 -17.51 -9.21 -3.29
CA HIS A 172 -16.26 -9.04 -4.03
C HIS A 172 -15.35 -10.26 -3.87
N PRO A 173 -15.34 -11.21 -4.83
CA PRO A 173 -14.29 -12.21 -4.85
C PRO A 173 -12.94 -11.51 -5.02
N PHE A 174 -11.97 -11.89 -4.20
CA PHE A 174 -10.56 -11.54 -4.45
C PHE A 174 -10.19 -11.88 -5.89
N PRO A 175 -9.18 -11.22 -6.48
CA PRO A 175 -8.73 -11.59 -7.82
C PRO A 175 -8.52 -13.10 -7.90
N PRO A 176 -9.08 -13.81 -8.90
CA PRO A 176 -9.13 -15.28 -8.91
C PRO A 176 -7.75 -15.93 -8.94
N PHE A 177 -6.72 -15.14 -9.23
CA PHE A 177 -5.32 -15.51 -9.23
C PHE A 177 -4.60 -15.27 -7.89
N ILE A 178 -5.35 -15.02 -6.80
CA ILE A 178 -4.84 -14.86 -5.43
C ILE A 178 -5.64 -15.74 -4.47
N ALA A 179 -4.96 -16.69 -3.82
CA ALA A 179 -5.53 -17.52 -2.77
C ALA A 179 -5.30 -16.88 -1.40
N ILE A 180 -6.39 -16.51 -0.73
CA ILE A 180 -6.36 -15.89 0.60
C ILE A 180 -6.47 -16.96 1.69
N SER A 181 -5.66 -16.82 2.74
CA SER A 181 -5.73 -17.66 3.95
C SER A 181 -6.71 -17.07 4.96
N LYS A 182 -6.47 -15.84 5.44
CA LYS A 182 -7.30 -15.20 6.47
C LYS A 182 -7.17 -13.68 6.48
N ASP A 183 -8.17 -13.01 7.06
CA ASP A 183 -8.11 -11.59 7.39
C ASP A 183 -7.13 -11.35 8.56
N ILE A 184 -6.21 -10.41 8.37
CA ILE A 184 -5.18 -10.01 9.33
C ILE A 184 -5.16 -8.48 9.51
N THR A 185 -6.27 -7.80 9.19
CA THR A 185 -6.39 -6.34 9.19
C THR A 185 -5.97 -5.73 10.52
N ASP A 186 -6.45 -6.28 11.63
CA ASP A 186 -6.17 -5.78 12.98
C ASP A 186 -5.00 -6.51 13.67
N ASN A 187 -4.30 -7.39 12.97
CA ASN A 187 -3.21 -8.17 13.55
C ASN A 187 -1.85 -7.47 13.37
N SER A 188 -1.39 -6.83 14.45
CA SER A 188 -0.14 -6.06 14.48
C SER A 188 1.12 -6.90 14.23
N LYS A 189 1.08 -8.23 14.40
CA LYS A 189 2.20 -9.13 14.07
C LYS A 189 2.55 -9.07 12.58
N TYR A 190 1.56 -8.87 11.73
CA TYR A 190 1.76 -8.73 10.29
C TYR A 190 2.01 -7.27 9.87
N SER A 191 2.10 -6.31 10.79
CA SER A 191 2.57 -4.96 10.45
C SER A 191 4.02 -5.00 9.97
N CYS A 192 4.50 -3.97 9.25
CA CYS A 192 5.90 -3.97 8.83
C CYS A 192 6.86 -3.99 10.03
N LEU A 193 6.50 -3.35 11.15
CA LEU A 193 7.27 -3.44 12.39
C LEU A 193 7.25 -4.87 12.96
N GLY A 194 6.08 -5.53 13.00
CA GLY A 194 5.96 -6.91 13.47
C GLY A 194 6.80 -7.88 12.62
N MET A 195 6.70 -7.75 11.30
CA MET A 195 7.48 -8.52 10.33
C MET A 195 8.99 -8.24 10.39
N ALA A 196 9.40 -7.11 10.96
CA ALA A 196 10.81 -6.76 11.15
C ALA A 196 11.46 -7.60 12.25
N TYR A 197 10.69 -8.03 13.26
CA TYR A 197 11.18 -8.87 14.36
C TYR A 197 11.07 -10.36 14.04
N SER A 198 9.97 -10.80 13.43
CA SER A 198 9.77 -12.20 13.06
C SER A 198 8.60 -12.36 12.09
N CYS A 199 8.73 -13.25 11.10
CA CYS A 199 7.60 -13.74 10.33
C CYS A 199 6.71 -14.65 11.21
N PRO A 200 5.41 -14.39 11.35
CA PRO A 200 4.51 -15.32 12.04
C PRO A 200 4.45 -16.65 11.28
N THR A 201 4.74 -17.76 11.96
CA THR A 201 4.77 -19.12 11.38
C THR A 201 3.39 -19.77 11.20
N ASP A 202 2.30 -19.01 11.30
CA ASP A 202 0.91 -19.50 11.27
C ASP A 202 0.44 -20.01 9.88
N LEU A 203 1.34 -20.46 9.00
CA LEU A 203 1.02 -21.09 7.72
C LEU A 203 0.87 -22.62 7.84
N SER A 204 0.92 -23.17 9.06
CA SER A 204 0.82 -24.60 9.34
C SER A 204 -0.27 -24.90 10.36
N GLU A 205 -1.54 -24.80 9.96
CA GLU A 205 -2.66 -25.59 10.50
C GLU A 205 -3.67 -25.85 9.38
#